data_AF-A0A2N2CJI7-F1
#
_entry.id   AF-A0A2N2CJI7-F1
#
_cell.length_a   1.000
_cell.length_b   1.000
_cell.length_c   1.000
_cell.angle_alpha   90.00
_cell.angle_beta   90.00
_cell.angle_gamma   90.00
#
_symmetry.space_group_name_H-M   'P 1'
#
loop_
_entity.id
_entity.type
_entity.pdbx_description
1 polymer ?
#
loop_
_entity_poly.entity_id
_entity_poly.type
_entity_poly.pdbx_seq_one_letter_code
_entity_poly.pdbx_strand_id
1 'polypeptide(L)'
;MAIETQPEPKNPVDERRNSMSIIRIKKDNINSIKHLWEKLRDIHLAESRYFKDRYRNMTFEKRCHKFELLDDDNLLIELIKDGERTVGYCISSIKEGIGEIDSLFVEKTHRNKGYGKELVDSA
;
A
#
# COMPACT_ATOMS: atom_id res chain seq x y z
N MET A 1 26.65 -46.05 28.62
CA MET A 1 27.14 -45.01 27.70
C MET A 1 25.97 -44.66 26.80
N ALA A 2 25.24 -43.58 27.11
CA ALA A 2 24.07 -43.16 26.34
C ALA A 2 24.52 -42.18 25.26
N ILE A 3 24.15 -42.46 24.02
CA ILE A 3 24.41 -41.64 22.83
C ILE A 3 23.31 -40.58 22.75
N GLU A 4 23.66 -39.32 23.02
CA GLU A 4 22.81 -38.17 22.76
C GLU A 4 22.68 -37.98 21.24
N THR A 5 21.49 -38.23 20.71
CA THR A 5 21.15 -37.87 19.34
C THR A 5 20.97 -36.36 19.25
N GLN A 6 21.84 -35.70 18.48
CA GLN A 6 21.68 -34.29 18.10
C GLN A 6 20.35 -34.12 17.34
N PRO A 7 19.58 -33.04 17.59
CA PRO A 7 18.34 -32.79 16.86
C PRO A 7 18.65 -32.52 15.38
N GLU A 8 17.84 -33.12 14.49
CA GLU A 8 17.98 -32.90 13.05
C GLU A 8 17.88 -31.41 12.67
N PRO A 9 18.65 -30.96 11.65
CA PRO A 9 18.56 -29.58 11.18
C PRO A 9 17.15 -29.30 10.67
N LYS A 10 16.52 -28.25 11.20
CA LYS A 10 15.22 -27.78 10.73
C LYS A 10 15.29 -27.45 9.24
N ASN A 11 14.29 -27.94 8.51
CA ASN A 11 14.17 -27.80 7.06
C ASN A 11 14.07 -26.31 6.67
N PRO A 12 14.93 -25.75 5.79
CA PRO A 12 14.97 -24.32 5.45
C PRO A 12 13.71 -23.79 4.74
N VAL A 13 12.72 -24.64 4.46
CA VAL A 13 11.44 -24.26 3.88
C VAL A 13 10.50 -23.64 4.92
N ASP A 14 10.70 -23.92 6.22
CA ASP A 14 9.75 -23.55 7.29
C ASP A 14 9.95 -22.13 7.86
N GLU A 15 10.97 -21.39 7.39
CA GLU A 15 11.25 -20.01 7.84
C GLU A 15 10.57 -18.91 7.00
N ARG A 16 9.85 -19.25 5.92
CA ARG A 16 9.05 -18.27 5.14
C ARG A 16 7.67 -17.99 5.75
N ARG A 17 7.59 -17.92 7.07
CA ARG A 17 6.36 -17.54 7.77
C ARG A 17 6.11 -16.04 7.56
N ASN A 18 5.11 -15.72 6.73
CA ASN A 18 4.40 -14.45 6.60
C ASN A 18 5.10 -13.21 7.19
N SER A 19 5.86 -12.47 6.39
CA SER A 19 6.28 -11.09 6.71
C SER A 19 5.31 -10.06 6.11
N MET A 20 4.01 -10.38 6.14
CA MET A 20 2.98 -9.42 5.74
C MET A 20 2.70 -8.48 6.90
N SER A 21 2.86 -7.17 6.69
CA SER A 21 2.61 -6.16 7.71
C SER A 21 2.06 -4.88 7.11
N ILE A 22 1.22 -4.17 7.86
CA ILE A 22 0.82 -2.81 7.53
C ILE A 22 1.71 -1.84 8.30
N ILE A 23 2.28 -0.86 7.60
CA ILE A 23 3.10 0.21 8.21
C ILE A 23 2.58 1.58 7.80
N ARG A 24 2.85 2.59 8.62
CA ARG A 24 2.57 3.99 8.33
C ARG A 24 3.84 4.71 7.90
N ILE A 25 3.71 5.61 6.94
CA ILE A 25 4.81 6.47 6.51
C ILE A 25 4.41 7.93 6.62
N LYS A 26 5.41 8.80 6.81
CA LYS A 26 5.22 10.25 6.76
C LYS A 26 5.04 10.75 5.32
N LYS A 27 4.44 11.93 5.16
CA LYS A 27 4.24 12.60 3.87
C LYS A 27 5.52 12.64 3.01
N ASP A 28 6.67 12.91 3.62
CA ASP A 28 7.97 13.00 2.93
C ASP A 28 8.35 11.71 2.19
N ASN A 29 7.80 10.57 2.60
CA ASN A 29 8.08 9.26 2.00
C ASN A 29 7.00 8.81 1.00
N ILE A 30 6.03 9.67 0.66
CA ILE A 30 4.93 9.35 -0.27
C ILE A 30 5.42 8.89 -1.64
N ASN A 31 6.60 9.33 -2.09
CA ASN A 31 7.19 8.88 -3.35
C ASN A 31 7.43 7.36 -3.43
N SER A 32 7.53 6.67 -2.27
CA SER A 32 7.68 5.21 -2.21
C SER A 32 6.51 4.43 -2.84
N ILE A 33 5.31 5.02 -2.91
CA ILE A 33 4.12 4.39 -3.52
C ILE A 33 3.87 4.77 -4.98
N LYS A 34 4.69 5.65 -5.57
CA LYS A 34 4.49 6.16 -6.94
C LYS A 34 4.22 5.04 -7.95
N HIS A 35 5.05 4.00 -7.93
CA HIS A 35 4.92 2.88 -8.85
C HIS A 35 3.58 2.11 -8.73
N LEU A 36 3.01 2.00 -7.52
CA LEU A 36 1.70 1.37 -7.31
C LEU A 36 0.56 2.29 -7.74
N TRP A 37 0.68 3.58 -7.44
CA TRP A 37 -0.29 4.57 -7.85
C TRP A 37 -0.39 4.69 -9.39
N GLU A 38 0.75 4.60 -10.08
CA GLU A 38 0.78 4.59 -11.55
C GLU A 38 0.05 3.36 -12.12
N LYS A 39 0.18 2.18 -11.49
CA LYS A 39 -0.63 1.01 -11.85
C LYS A 39 -2.12 1.25 -11.65
N LEU A 40 -2.52 1.93 -10.57
CA LEU A 40 -3.92 2.31 -10.35
C LEU A 40 -4.44 3.25 -11.45
N ARG A 41 -3.67 4.28 -11.79
CA ARG A 41 -4.00 5.20 -12.89
C ARG A 41 -4.15 4.46 -14.21
N ASP A 42 -3.26 3.51 -14.51
CA ASP A 42 -3.29 2.76 -15.77
C ASP A 42 -4.53 1.85 -15.85
N ILE A 43 -4.96 1.25 -14.73
CA ILE A 43 -6.24 0.54 -14.65
C ILE A 43 -7.39 1.50 -14.97
N HIS A 44 -7.43 2.67 -14.33
CA HIS A 44 -8.49 3.64 -14.61
C HIS A 44 -8.45 4.16 -16.06
N LEU A 45 -7.27 4.34 -16.66
CA LEU A 45 -7.12 4.75 -18.06
C LEU A 45 -7.67 3.68 -19.02
N ALA A 46 -7.42 2.41 -18.73
CA ALA A 46 -7.92 1.29 -19.52
C ALA A 46 -9.44 1.17 -19.44
N GLU A 47 -10.00 1.24 -18.23
CA GLU A 47 -11.41 0.93 -17.96
C GLU A 47 -12.35 2.14 -18.11
N SER A 48 -11.85 3.37 -17.99
CA SER A 48 -12.71 4.56 -18.04
C SER A 48 -13.22 4.84 -19.44
N ARG A 49 -14.54 5.00 -19.59
CA ARG A 49 -15.15 5.42 -20.86
C ARG A 49 -15.10 6.93 -21.06
N TYR A 50 -15.28 7.70 -19.99
CA TYR A 50 -15.50 9.15 -20.06
C TYR A 50 -14.31 9.99 -19.58
N PHE A 51 -13.39 9.41 -18.81
CA PHE A 51 -12.31 10.14 -18.15
C PHE A 51 -10.91 9.73 -18.63
N LYS A 52 -10.78 9.13 -19.83
CA LYS A 52 -9.48 8.68 -20.35
C LYS A 52 -8.45 9.80 -20.40
N ASP A 53 -8.82 10.97 -20.93
CA ASP A 53 -7.89 12.09 -21.06
C ASP A 53 -7.46 12.64 -19.69
N ARG A 54 -8.35 12.59 -18.70
CA ARG A 54 -8.00 12.91 -17.31
C ARG A 54 -6.92 11.95 -16.81
N TYR A 55 -7.12 10.64 -16.91
CA TYR A 55 -6.15 9.65 -16.42
C TYR A 55 -4.84 9.68 -17.22
N ARG A 56 -4.90 9.92 -18.54
CA ARG A 56 -3.72 10.03 -19.41
C ARG A 56 -2.78 11.17 -18.99
N ASN A 57 -3.35 12.30 -18.57
CA ASN A 57 -2.59 13.51 -18.23
C ASN A 57 -2.28 13.65 -16.73
N MET A 58 -2.78 12.72 -15.90
CA MET A 58 -2.59 12.73 -14.45
C MET A 58 -1.25 12.09 -14.09
N THR A 59 -0.36 12.88 -13.50
CA THR A 59 0.90 12.38 -12.96
C THR A 59 0.79 12.22 -11.45
N PHE A 60 1.71 11.43 -10.87
CA PHE A 60 1.76 11.23 -9.43
C PHE A 60 2.01 12.54 -8.68
N GLU A 61 2.89 13.38 -9.21
CA GLU A 61 3.26 14.68 -8.63
C GLU A 61 2.04 15.61 -8.58
N LYS A 62 1.33 15.75 -9.70
CA LYS A 62 0.08 16.54 -9.76
C LYS A 62 -0.97 16.03 -8.78
N ARG A 63 -1.07 14.71 -8.59
CA ARG A 63 -2.00 14.11 -7.62
C ARG A 63 -1.61 14.44 -6.19
N CYS A 64 -0.32 14.51 -5.88
CA CYS A 64 0.20 14.79 -4.55
C CYS A 64 0.10 16.27 -4.14
N HIS A 65 -0.03 17.21 -5.09
CA HIS A 65 -0.18 18.64 -4.79
C HIS A 65 -1.28 18.92 -3.74
N LYS A 66 -2.39 18.17 -3.76
CA LYS A 66 -3.48 18.40 -2.80
C LYS A 66 -3.13 18.04 -1.35
N PHE A 67 -2.02 17.33 -1.12
CA PHE A 67 -1.54 16.91 0.19
C PHE A 67 -0.43 17.84 0.73
N GLU A 68 0.10 18.75 -0.08
CA GLU A 68 1.27 19.56 0.29
C GLU A 68 1.03 20.38 1.57
N LEU A 69 -0.18 20.95 1.70
CA LEU A 69 -0.58 21.79 2.83
C LEU A 69 -1.14 21.01 4.03
N LEU A 70 -1.28 19.68 3.91
CA LEU A 70 -1.70 18.84 5.03
C LEU A 70 -0.47 18.46 5.86
N ASP A 71 -0.62 18.49 7.18
CA ASP A 71 0.35 17.90 8.11
C ASP A 71 0.16 16.39 8.24
N ASP A 72 1.06 15.73 8.96
CA ASP A 72 1.01 14.28 9.19
C ASP A 72 -0.20 13.86 10.07
N ASP A 73 -0.85 14.78 10.78
CA ASP A 73 -2.05 14.50 11.59
C ASP A 73 -3.32 14.49 10.73
N ASN A 74 -3.33 15.24 9.62
CA ASN A 74 -4.43 15.34 8.68
C ASN A 74 -4.22 14.51 7.40
N LEU A 75 -3.12 13.76 7.30
CA LEU A 75 -2.78 12.89 6.17
C LEU A 75 -2.23 11.56 6.68
N LEU A 76 -2.96 10.48 6.44
CA LEU A 76 -2.54 9.13 6.78
C LEU A 76 -2.13 8.39 5.50
N ILE A 77 -0.93 7.80 5.50
CA ILE A 77 -0.43 6.96 4.41
C ILE A 77 -0.02 5.62 4.98
N GLU A 78 -0.75 4.59 4.60
CA GLU A 78 -0.56 3.21 5.06
C GLU A 78 -0.12 2.31 3.91
N LEU A 79 0.85 1.45 4.17
CA LEU A 79 1.46 0.54 3.19
C LEU A 79 1.27 -0.91 3.63
N ILE A 80 0.95 -1.78 2.68
CA ILE A 80 1.07 -3.23 2.88
C ILE A 80 2.46 -3.65 2.42
N LYS A 81 3.23 -4.25 3.32
CA LYS A 81 4.55 -4.82 3.08
C LYS A 81 4.45 -6.34 2.95
N ASP A 82 5.14 -6.89 1.97
CA ASP A 82 5.43 -8.31 1.77
C ASP A 82 6.96 -8.46 1.83
N GLY A 83 7.49 -8.60 3.05
CA GLY A 83 8.90 -8.32 3.32
C GLY A 83 9.28 -6.90 2.90
N GLU A 84 10.33 -6.77 2.09
CA GLU A 84 10.79 -5.45 1.61
C GLU A 84 9.89 -4.84 0.52
N ARG A 85 9.00 -5.64 -0.09
CA ARG A 85 8.15 -5.17 -1.19
C ARG A 85 6.92 -4.45 -0.66
N THR A 86 6.59 -3.31 -1.26
CA THR A 86 5.29 -2.66 -1.02
C THR A 86 4.30 -3.21 -2.05
N VAL A 87 3.21 -3.81 -1.58
CA VAL A 87 2.22 -4.52 -2.43
C VAL A 87 0.82 -3.89 -2.38
N GLY A 88 0.66 -2.83 -1.60
CA GLY A 88 -0.55 -2.03 -1.60
C GLY A 88 -0.37 -0.81 -0.70
N TYR A 89 -1.31 0.12 -0.82
CA TYR A 89 -1.32 1.33 -0.01
C TYR A 89 -2.75 1.87 0.14
N CYS A 90 -2.94 2.67 1.18
CA CYS A 90 -4.08 3.56 1.37
C CYS A 90 -3.54 4.97 1.67
N ILE A 91 -4.16 5.97 1.08
CA ILE A 91 -4.04 7.37 1.49
C ILE A 91 -5.42 7.78 1.98
N SER A 92 -5.49 8.38 3.17
CA SER A 92 -6.67 9.08 3.66
C SER A 92 -6.28 10.46 4.19
N SER A 93 -7.22 11.41 4.15
CA SER A 93 -7.00 12.75 4.67
C SER A 93 -8.20 13.26 5.43
N ILE A 94 -7.96 14.21 6.34
CA ILE A 94 -9.00 14.98 7.02
C ILE A 94 -8.88 16.43 6.56
N LYS A 95 -9.97 16.99 6.06
CA LYS A 95 -10.07 18.41 5.72
C LYS A 95 -11.40 18.97 6.20
N GLU A 96 -11.34 20.05 6.97
CA GLU A 96 -12.54 20.73 7.49
C GLU A 96 -13.48 19.79 8.27
N GLY A 97 -12.91 18.83 9.00
CA GLY A 97 -13.66 17.82 9.75
C GLY A 97 -14.25 16.69 8.92
N ILE A 98 -13.96 16.63 7.61
CA ILE A 98 -14.41 15.57 6.71
C ILE A 98 -13.23 14.65 6.38
N GLY A 99 -13.39 13.35 6.67
CA GLY A 99 -12.45 12.31 6.27
C GLY A 99 -12.72 11.80 4.85
N GLU A 100 -11.67 11.64 4.05
CA GLU A 100 -11.72 11.11 2.69
C GLU A 100 -10.71 9.97 2.52
N ILE A 101 -11.15 8.83 1.97
CA ILE A 101 -10.23 7.83 1.42
C ILE A 101 -9.83 8.30 0.02
N ASP A 102 -8.60 8.75 -0.08
CA ASP A 102 -8.05 9.48 -1.21
C ASP A 102 -7.65 8.60 -2.39
N SER A 103 -7.06 7.45 -2.06
CA SER A 103 -6.54 6.50 -3.02
C SER A 103 -6.23 5.18 -2.31
N LEU A 104 -6.72 4.08 -2.87
CA LEU A 104 -6.50 2.73 -2.37
C LEU A 104 -6.06 1.84 -3.54
N PHE A 105 -4.99 1.07 -3.33
CA PHE A 105 -4.55 0.08 -4.30
C PHE A 105 -3.96 -1.14 -3.61
N VAL A 106 -4.27 -2.32 -4.15
CA VAL A 106 -3.63 -3.59 -3.79
C VAL A 106 -3.23 -4.32 -5.07
N GLU A 107 -2.01 -4.84 -5.09
CA GLU A 107 -1.47 -5.66 -6.18
C GLU A 107 -2.40 -6.82 -6.51
N LYS A 108 -2.55 -7.15 -7.79
CA LYS A 108 -3.51 -8.18 -8.24
C LYS A 108 -3.26 -9.53 -7.56
N THR A 109 -2.00 -9.90 -7.34
CA THR A 109 -1.56 -11.12 -6.64
C THR A 109 -1.89 -11.15 -5.14
N HIS A 110 -2.30 -10.02 -4.59
CA HIS A 110 -2.61 -9.82 -3.17
C HIS A 110 -4.07 -9.42 -2.93
N ARG A 111 -4.90 -9.35 -3.98
CA ARG A 111 -6.36 -9.11 -3.87
C ARG A 111 -7.10 -10.35 -3.35
N ASN A 112 -8.32 -10.13 -2.85
CA ASN A 112 -9.19 -11.15 -2.25
C ASN A 112 -8.60 -11.85 -1.01
N LYS A 113 -7.64 -11.22 -0.34
CA LYS A 113 -6.99 -11.71 0.88
C LYS A 113 -7.30 -10.88 2.14
N GLY A 114 -8.23 -9.94 2.06
CA GLY A 114 -8.62 -9.08 3.20
C GLY A 114 -7.84 -7.76 3.32
N TYR A 115 -6.66 -7.62 2.72
CA TYR A 115 -5.81 -6.43 2.92
C TYR A 115 -6.44 -5.08 2.54
N GLY A 116 -7.31 -5.06 1.52
CA GLY A 116 -8.04 -3.84 1.17
C GLY A 116 -9.04 -3.44 2.26
N LYS A 117 -9.63 -4.42 2.97
CA LYS A 117 -10.51 -4.16 4.12
C LYS A 117 -9.70 -3.65 5.31
N GLU A 118 -8.58 -4.32 5.62
CA GLU A 118 -7.70 -3.91 6.72
C GLU A 118 -7.24 -2.46 6.58
N LEU A 119 -6.83 -2.06 5.37
CA LEU A 119 -6.46 -0.68 5.05
C LEU A 119 -7.61 0.33 5.19
N VAL A 120 -8.85 -0.08 4.96
CA VAL A 120 -10.02 0.81 5.06
C VAL A 120 -10.50 0.91 6.50
N ASP A 121 -10.42 -0.17 7.27
CA ASP A 121 -10.78 -0.16 8.70
C ASP A 121 -9.79 0.70 9.53
N SER A 122 -8.56 0.87 9.07
CA SER A 122 -7.51 1.68 9.72
C SER A 122 -7.45 3.14 9.28
N ALA A 123 -8.18 3.50 8.21
CA ALA A 123 -8.10 4.78 7.49
C ALA A 123 -8.80 5.96 8.18
#